data_AF-V7HYI5-F1
#
_entry.id   AF-V7HYI5-F1
#
_cell.length_a   1.000
_cell.length_b   1.000
_cell.length_c   1.000
_cell.angle_alpha   90.00
_cell.angle_beta   90.00
_cell.angle_gamma   90.00
#
_symmetry.space_group_name_H-M   'P 1'
#
loop_
_entity.id
_entity.type
_entity.pdbx_description
1 polymer ?
#
loop_
_entity_poly.entity_id
_entity_poly.type
_entity_poly.pdbx_seq_one_letter_code
_entity_poly.pdbx_strand_id
1 'polypeptide(L)' 'MVVAIEKHGFLGLIMGLSRILRCNPFVRGGIDYVPEHFSLVRNPNKEEK' A
#
# COMPACT_ATOMS: atom_id res chain seq x y z
N MET A 1 -1.48 -3.00 7.03
CA MET A 1 -1.70 -1.64 7.53
C MET A 1 -0.77 -1.32 8.69
N VAL A 2 -0.72 -2.18 9.73
CA VAL A 2 0.23 -2.05 10.86
C VAL A 2 1.69 -1.94 10.39
N VAL A 3 2.14 -2.87 9.54
CA VAL A 3 3.50 -2.86 8.94
C VAL A 3 3.84 -1.56 8.19
N ALA A 4 2.84 -0.87 7.62
CA ALA A 4 3.06 0.40 6.93
C ALA A 4 3.30 1.55 7.91
N ILE A 5 2.64 1.52 9.07
CA ILE A 5 2.83 2.51 10.15
C ILE A 5 4.19 2.29 10.81
N GLU A 6 4.61 1.04 11.03
CA GLU A 6 5.95 0.75 11.57
C GLU A 6 7.08 1.18 10.63
N LYS A 7 6.92 1.01 9.31
CA LYS A 7 7.95 1.40 8.32
C LYS A 7 7.95 2.90 7.99
N HIS A 8 6.78 3.52 7.84
CA HIS A 8 6.63 4.88 7.28
C HIS A 8 6.03 5.89 8.26
N GLY A 9 5.73 5.49 9.51
CA GLY A 9 5.14 6.36 10.52
C GLY A 9 3.79 6.94 10.09
N PHE A 10 3.66 8.27 10.17
CA PHE A 10 2.44 8.99 9.76
C PHE A 10 2.06 8.77 8.28
N LEU A 11 3.05 8.59 7.41
CA LEU A 11 2.81 8.29 5.99
C LEU A 11 2.19 6.89 5.79
N GLY A 12 2.41 5.97 6.72
CA GLY A 12 1.76 4.65 6.75
C GLY A 12 0.25 4.72 6.93
N LEU A 13 -0.25 5.74 7.65
CA LEU A 13 -1.68 6.01 7.78
C LEU A 13 -2.28 6.46 6.44
N ILE A 14 -1.60 7.36 5.73
CA ILE A 14 -2.04 7.83 4.40
C ILE A 14 -2.05 6.67 3.40
N MET A 15 -1.04 5.78 3.44
CA MET A 15 -1.05 4.55 2.63
C MET A 15 -2.27 3.67 2.93
N GLY A 16 -2.60 3.45 4.22
CA GLY A 16 -3.77 2.69 4.63
C GLY A 16 -5.09 3.32 4.16
N LEU A 17 -5.24 4.63 4.34
CA LEU A 17 -6.41 5.38 3.87
C LEU A 17 -6.57 5.27 2.34
N SER A 18 -5.46 5.37 1.60
CA SER A 18 -5.47 5.25 0.13
C SER A 18 -5.91 3.86 -0.35
N ARG A 19 -5.69 2.80 0.46
CA ARG A 19 -6.17 1.44 0.16
C ARG A 19 -7.67 1.33 0.40
N ILE A 20 -8.19 1.90 1.49
CA ILE A 20 -9.63 1.94 1.77
C ILE A 20 -10.37 2.70 0.66
N LEU A 21 -9.87 3.87 0.27
CA LEU A 21 -10.47 4.69 -0.79
C LEU A 21 -10.46 4.02 -2.17
N ARG A 22 -9.50 3.13 -2.45
CA ARG A 22 -9.39 2.37 -3.71
C ARG A 22 -10.00 0.96 -3.65
N CYS A 23 -10.46 0.52 -2.47
CA CYS A 23 -11.10 -0.77 -2.26
C CYS A 23 -12.60 -0.67 -2.61
N ASN A 24 -12.88 -0.56 -3.90
CA ASN A 24 -14.22 -0.63 -4.46
C ASN A 24 -14.31 -1.85 -5.40
N PRO A 25 -15.45 -2.55 -5.46
CA PRO A 25 -15.60 -3.82 -6.19
C PRO A 25 -15.38 -3.71 -7.71
N PHE A 26 -15.27 -2.49 -8.22
CA PHE A 26 -14.96 -2.16 -9.62
C PHE A 26 -13.46 -2.07 -9.92
N VAL A 27 -12.60 -2.10 -8.90
CA VAL A 27 -11.14 -2.06 -9.06
C VAL A 27 -10.60 -3.47 -8.86
N ARG A 28 -9.79 -3.96 -9.82
CA ARG A 28 -9.10 -5.24 -9.67
C ARG A 28 -8.32 -5.24 -8.37
N GLY A 29 -8.64 -6.16 -7.46
CA GLY A 29 -7.89 -6.40 -6.24
C GLY A 29 -6.46 -6.89 -6.52
N GLY A 30 -5.67 -7.08 -5.48
CA GLY A 30 -4.31 -7.60 -5.56
C GLY A 30 -3.58 -7.46 -4.22
N ILE A 31 -2.47 -8.19 -4.07
CA ILE A 31 -1.62 -8.06 -2.88
C ILE A 31 -0.78 -6.79 -3.01
N ASP A 32 -0.99 -5.84 -2.10
CA ASP A 32 -0.23 -4.60 -2.03
C ASP A 32 0.76 -4.68 -0.86
N TYR A 33 1.99 -5.12 -1.15
CA TYR A 33 3.08 -5.18 -0.19
C TYR A 33 3.49 -3.78 0.26
N VAL A 34 4.04 -3.66 1.47
CA VAL A 34 4.54 -2.38 1.98
C VAL A 34 5.96 -2.15 1.40
N PRO A 35 6.18 -1.14 0.54
CA PRO A 35 7.50 -0.85 -0.01
C PRO A 35 8.46 -0.34 1.07
N GLU A 36 9.77 -0.45 0.84
CA GLU A 36 10.78 0.11 1.74
C GLU A 36 10.85 1.63 1.69
N HIS A 37 10.53 2.23 0.53
CA HIS A 37 10.41 3.67 0.36
C HIS A 37 8.94 4.05 0.15
N PHE A 38 8.53 5.20 0.68
CA PHE A 38 7.15 5.64 0.59
C PHE A 38 6.74 5.88 -0.86
N SER A 39 5.71 5.16 -1.31
CA SER A 39 5.07 5.37 -2.62
C SER A 39 3.58 5.06 -2.49
N LEU A 40 2.75 5.94 -3.06
CA LEU A 40 1.30 5.77 -3.13
C LEU A 40 0.84 5.08 -4.42
N VAL A 41 1.76 4.93 -5.37
CA VAL A 41 1.52 4.27 -6.66
C VAL A 41 1.55 2.76 -6.46
N ARG A 42 0.67 2.07 -7.17
CA ARG A 42 0.62 0.60 -7.18
C ARG A 42 2.01 0.10 -7.59
N ASN A 43 2.61 -0.76 -6.77
CA ASN A 43 3.95 -1.26 -7.06
C ASN A 43 3.89 -2.09 -8.37
N PRO A 44 4.48 -1.61 -9.49
CA PRO A 44 4.18 -2.15 -10.81
C PRO A 44 4.73 -3.55 -11.01
N ASN A 45 5.76 -3.96 -10.25
CA ASN A 45 6.29 -5.32 -10.21
C ASN A 45 7.07 -5.50 -8.89
N LYS A 46 6.69 -6.50 -8.11
CA LYS A 46 7.56 -7.14 -7.10
C LYS A 46 7.26 -8.63 -7.15
N GLU A 47 7.58 -9.24 -8.29
CA GLU A 47 8.20 -10.57 -8.22
C GLU A 47 9.60 -10.35 -7.63
N GLU A 48 10.08 -11.31 -6.83
CA GLU A 48 11.35 -11.30 -6.06
C GLU A 48 11.39 -10.36 -4.84
N LYS A 49 11.17 -10.90 -3.63
CA LYS A 49 12.14 -11.75 -2.93
C LYS A 49 11.46 -12.52 -1.79
#